data_AF-C3R1A4-F1
#
_entry.id   AF-C3R1A4-F1
#
_cell.length_a   1.000
_cell.length_b   1.000
_cell.length_c   1.000
_cell.angle_alpha   90.00
_cell.angle_beta   90.00
_cell.angle_gamma   90.00
#
_symmetry.space_group_name_H-M   'P 1'
#
loop_
_entity.id
_entity.type
_entity.pdbx_description
1 polymer ?
#
loop_
_entity_poly.entity_id
_entity_poly.type
_entity_poly.pdbx_seq_one_letter_code
_entity_poly.pdbx_strand_id
1 'polypeptide(L)'
;MKQPEQSYTAIETADGFLFFTHTAEGQANMQKFLQLVADHYFDPHFNLGPVHVYRAEGILRQGPSVNPGGNLFTEYPYLKMDRLPKMELAYRNEMKPTPEDFRSFCHNAHCDISYRNCNIIDALDAMAGKERAVSELSRRTLTPEIREQIEENSRDKDELDKLLKRFYDVRGHRTVERILSDPMDSVMVDGVRLFTPHRQVLQAGHVLFLPAEARDNPSHSYAWVNGDFSRIVFSKEPPANKQVFKVKAVIEKALDKKRDVKKKKHTHPKL
;
A
#
# COMPACT_ATOMS: atom_id res chain seq x y z
N MET A 1 30.10 3.39 -31.04
CA MET A 1 29.65 4.77 -30.72
C MET A 1 29.33 4.84 -29.23
N LYS A 2 29.83 5.83 -28.50
CA LYS A 2 29.45 6.04 -27.09
C LYS A 2 27.98 6.52 -27.07
N GLN A 3 27.14 5.94 -26.22
CA GLN A 3 25.77 6.44 -26.03
C GLN A 3 25.83 7.88 -25.54
N PRO A 4 25.01 8.80 -26.10
CA PRO A 4 24.98 10.18 -25.65
C PRO A 4 24.45 10.26 -24.21
N GLU A 5 24.93 11.23 -23.45
CA GLU A 5 24.32 11.59 -22.18
C GLU A 5 22.91 12.12 -22.43
N GLN A 6 21.94 11.68 -21.63
CA GLN A 6 20.55 12.12 -21.73
C GLN A 6 19.98 12.40 -20.34
N SER A 7 19.07 13.36 -20.27
CA SER A 7 18.28 13.63 -19.07
C SER A 7 17.09 12.67 -19.02
N TYR A 8 16.85 12.10 -17.85
CA TYR A 8 15.76 11.17 -17.60
C TYR A 8 15.23 11.30 -16.17
N THR A 9 14.00 10.83 -15.98
CA THR A 9 13.37 10.66 -14.68
C THR A 9 13.48 9.20 -14.27
N ALA A 10 13.92 8.92 -13.05
CA ALA A 10 13.85 7.57 -12.47
C ALA A 10 12.76 7.54 -11.41
N ILE A 11 11.91 6.52 -11.44
CA ILE A 11 10.88 6.30 -10.42
C ILE A 11 11.23 5.02 -9.68
N GLU A 12 11.50 5.14 -8.38
CA GLU A 12 11.73 4.02 -7.47
C GLU A 12 10.43 3.61 -6.80
N THR A 13 10.26 2.30 -6.68
CA THR A 13 9.18 1.64 -5.94
C THR A 13 9.78 0.46 -5.15
N ALA A 14 8.98 -0.20 -4.32
CA ALA A 14 9.32 -1.46 -3.69
C ALA A 14 9.73 -2.56 -4.70
N ASP A 15 9.25 -2.48 -5.94
CA ASP A 15 9.54 -3.42 -7.01
C ASP A 15 10.77 -3.03 -7.84
N GLY A 16 11.33 -1.84 -7.63
CA GLY A 16 12.59 -1.37 -8.22
C GLY A 16 12.39 -0.08 -9.01
N PHE A 17 13.27 0.15 -9.99
CA PHE A 17 13.30 1.39 -10.77
C PHE A 17 12.68 1.23 -12.16
N LEU A 18 11.92 2.24 -12.56
CA LEU A 18 11.60 2.53 -13.96
C LEU A 18 12.28 3.83 -14.38
N PHE A 19 12.62 3.94 -15.66
CA PHE A 19 13.29 5.11 -16.20
C PHE A 19 12.50 5.67 -17.36
N PHE A 20 12.38 6.99 -17.40
CA PHE A 20 11.62 7.70 -18.43
C PHE A 20 12.50 8.80 -19.00
N THR A 21 12.85 8.70 -20.28
CA THR A 21 13.66 9.70 -20.96
C THR A 21 12.86 10.98 -21.17
N HIS A 22 13.53 12.13 -21.17
CA HIS A 22 12.86 13.43 -21.39
C HIS A 22 12.46 13.70 -22.86
N THR A 23 12.43 12.66 -23.69
CA THR A 23 11.79 12.65 -25.00
C THR A 23 10.26 12.68 -24.87
N ALA A 24 9.54 13.09 -25.93
CA ALA A 24 8.08 13.09 -25.94
C ALA A 24 7.46 11.71 -25.58
N GLU A 25 8.02 10.61 -26.11
CA GLU A 25 7.55 9.25 -25.81
C GLU A 25 7.76 8.89 -24.34
N GLY A 26 8.97 9.08 -23.82
CA GLY A 26 9.30 8.79 -22.42
C GLY A 26 8.44 9.59 -21.43
N GLN A 27 8.20 10.88 -21.71
CA GLN A 27 7.30 11.71 -20.91
C GLN A 27 5.84 11.21 -20.98
N ALA A 28 5.36 10.84 -22.16
CA ALA A 28 4.01 10.28 -22.32
C ALA A 28 3.84 8.96 -21.58
N ASN A 29 4.85 8.08 -21.62
CA ASN A 29 4.83 6.80 -20.89
C ASN A 29 4.92 7.02 -19.37
N MET A 30 5.70 8.00 -18.92
CA MET A 30 5.76 8.40 -17.51
C MET A 30 4.41 8.89 -17.01
N GLN A 31 3.75 9.77 -17.76
CA GLN A 31 2.45 10.30 -17.39
C GLN A 31 1.39 9.19 -17.32
N LYS A 32 1.39 8.25 -18.28
CA LYS A 32 0.50 7.09 -18.26
C LYS A 32 0.74 6.21 -17.03
N PHE A 33 2.00 5.95 -16.69
CA PHE A 33 2.35 5.18 -15.50
C PHE A 33 1.88 5.87 -14.23
N LEU A 34 2.18 7.16 -14.06
CA LEU A 34 1.79 7.94 -12.87
C LEU A 34 0.26 8.06 -12.74
N GLN A 35 -0.45 8.27 -13.85
CA GLN A 35 -1.92 8.28 -13.85
C GLN A 35 -2.50 6.92 -13.45
N LEU A 36 -1.93 5.82 -13.95
CA LEU A 36 -2.33 4.46 -13.53
C LEU A 36 -2.12 4.25 -12.03
N VAL A 37 -1.02 4.77 -11.48
CA VAL A 37 -0.78 4.77 -10.02
C VAL A 37 -1.82 5.60 -9.27
N ALA A 38 -2.17 6.79 -9.79
CA ALA A 38 -3.20 7.64 -9.19
C ALA A 38 -4.56 6.95 -9.20
N ASP A 39 -4.96 6.33 -10.30
CA ASP A 39 -6.26 5.67 -10.47
C ASP A 39 -6.45 4.50 -9.49
N HIS A 40 -5.38 3.74 -9.23
CA HIS A 40 -5.36 2.57 -8.34
C HIS A 40 -4.85 2.86 -6.92
N TYR A 41 -4.61 4.12 -6.56
CA TYR A 41 -3.92 4.50 -5.32
C TYR A 41 -4.51 3.90 -4.03
N PHE A 42 -5.84 3.83 -3.97
CA PHE A 42 -6.61 3.33 -2.84
C PHE A 42 -6.93 1.83 -2.93
N ASP A 43 -6.54 1.15 -4.01
CA ASP A 43 -6.91 -0.24 -4.22
C ASP A 43 -6.17 -1.16 -3.24
N PRO A 44 -6.82 -2.25 -2.79
CA PRO A 44 -6.29 -3.10 -1.75
C PRO A 44 -5.04 -3.89 -2.20
N HIS A 45 -4.95 -4.16 -3.50
CA HIS A 45 -3.85 -4.90 -4.12
C HIS A 45 -2.73 -3.99 -4.60
N PHE A 46 -2.92 -2.68 -4.55
CA PHE A 46 -1.92 -1.72 -4.99
C PHE A 46 -0.82 -1.58 -3.94
N ASN A 47 0.39 -2.03 -4.29
CA ASN A 47 1.51 -2.10 -3.34
C ASN A 47 2.85 -1.82 -4.01
N LEU A 48 3.04 -0.58 -4.47
CA LEU A 48 4.34 -0.08 -4.92
C LEU A 48 5.25 0.32 -3.74
N GLY A 49 4.78 0.24 -2.50
CA GLY A 49 5.46 0.86 -1.36
C GLY A 49 5.62 2.37 -1.55
N PRO A 50 6.55 3.03 -0.82
CA PRO A 50 6.89 4.42 -1.08
C PRO A 50 7.37 4.61 -2.52
N VAL A 51 7.00 5.75 -3.12
CA VAL A 51 7.41 6.17 -4.45
C VAL A 51 8.39 7.33 -4.32
N HIS A 52 9.56 7.19 -4.93
CA HIS A 52 10.56 8.24 -5.02
C HIS A 52 10.80 8.59 -6.48
N VAL A 53 10.78 9.88 -6.79
CA VAL A 53 11.00 10.37 -8.14
C VAL A 53 12.31 11.15 -8.16
N TYR A 54 13.20 10.76 -9.07
CA TYR A 54 14.52 11.31 -9.21
C TYR A 54 14.71 11.94 -10.59
N ARG A 55 15.49 13.01 -10.63
CA ARG A 55 16.06 13.58 -11.86
C ARG A 55 17.50 13.12 -12.00
N ALA A 56 17.88 12.73 -13.21
CA ALA A 56 19.22 12.28 -13.49
C ALA A 56 19.65 12.64 -14.90
N GLU A 57 20.96 12.79 -15.07
CA GLU A 57 21.61 12.99 -16.36
C GLU A 57 22.71 11.95 -16.52
N GLY A 58 22.85 11.41 -17.72
CA GLY A 58 23.96 10.52 -18.07
C GLY A 58 23.59 9.42 -19.04
N ILE A 59 24.44 8.39 -19.11
CA ILE A 59 24.25 7.25 -20.01
C ILE A 59 23.27 6.27 -19.39
N LEU A 60 22.04 6.26 -19.90
CA LEU A 60 21.05 5.25 -19.54
C LEU A 60 21.13 4.07 -20.52
N ARG A 61 21.42 2.89 -19.99
CA ARG A 61 21.38 1.66 -20.79
C ARG A 61 19.94 1.35 -21.17
N GLN A 62 19.71 1.25 -22.47
CA GLN A 62 18.42 0.82 -23.00
C GLN A 62 18.07 -0.57 -22.49
N GLY A 63 16.79 -0.79 -22.23
CA GLY A 63 16.27 -2.02 -21.65
C GLY A 63 14.77 -1.91 -21.39
N PRO A 64 14.12 -3.00 -20.98
CA PRO A 64 12.66 -3.02 -20.83
C PRO A 64 12.17 -2.04 -19.75
N SER A 65 13.00 -1.73 -18.74
CA SER A 65 12.72 -0.76 -17.68
C SER A 65 12.76 0.70 -18.13
N VAL A 66 13.18 0.98 -19.37
CA VAL A 66 13.32 2.32 -19.95
C VAL A 66 12.16 2.59 -20.88
N ASN A 67 11.42 3.67 -20.62
CA ASN A 67 10.18 4.05 -21.30
C ASN A 67 9.20 2.88 -21.47
N PRO A 68 8.94 2.08 -20.42
CA PRO A 68 8.04 0.95 -20.54
C PRO A 68 6.67 1.44 -21.05
N GLY A 69 6.10 0.68 -21.99
CA GLY A 69 4.77 0.98 -22.54
C GLY A 69 3.65 0.82 -21.51
N GLY A 70 2.41 0.96 -21.97
CA GLY A 70 1.24 0.69 -21.13
C GLY A 70 1.12 -0.80 -20.83
N ASN A 71 1.42 -1.17 -19.58
CA ASN A 71 1.22 -2.51 -19.03
C ASN A 71 0.28 -2.43 -17.81
N LEU A 72 -0.21 -3.57 -17.31
CA LEU A 72 -0.75 -3.62 -15.96
C LEU A 72 0.33 -3.18 -14.97
N PHE A 73 -0.03 -2.44 -13.90
CA PHE A 73 0.95 -1.89 -12.95
C PHE A 73 1.85 -2.97 -12.33
N THR A 74 1.36 -4.21 -12.21
CA THR A 74 2.11 -5.38 -11.70
C THR A 74 3.08 -6.01 -12.69
N GLU A 75 3.06 -5.59 -13.96
CA GLU A 75 3.81 -6.20 -15.06
C GLU A 75 4.91 -5.26 -15.60
N TYR A 76 5.13 -4.12 -14.95
CA TYR A 76 6.22 -3.25 -15.32
C TYR A 76 7.58 -3.93 -15.07
N PRO A 77 8.52 -3.81 -16.02
CA PRO A 77 9.82 -4.47 -15.95
C PRO A 77 10.79 -3.67 -15.06
N TYR A 78 10.53 -3.62 -13.75
CA TYR A 78 11.35 -2.90 -12.80
C TYR A 78 12.80 -3.40 -12.77
N LEU A 79 13.75 -2.46 -12.83
CA LEU A 79 15.17 -2.75 -12.68
C LEU A 79 15.55 -2.73 -11.20
N LYS A 80 16.12 -3.83 -10.70
CA LYS A 80 16.76 -3.86 -9.38
C LYS A 80 18.17 -3.30 -9.48
N MET A 81 18.51 -2.38 -8.59
CA MET A 81 19.85 -1.82 -8.47
C MET A 81 20.39 -2.10 -7.07
N ASP A 82 21.63 -2.59 -6.98
CA ASP A 82 22.32 -2.81 -5.71
C ASP A 82 22.86 -1.49 -5.12
N ARG A 83 23.04 -0.47 -5.96
CA ARG A 83 23.46 0.88 -5.58
C ARG A 83 22.72 1.92 -6.40
N LEU A 84 22.14 2.90 -5.70
CA LEU A 84 21.56 4.09 -6.32
C LEU A 84 22.66 4.87 -7.06
N PRO A 85 22.47 5.17 -8.36
CA PRO A 85 23.32 6.12 -9.06
C PRO A 85 23.22 7.50 -8.39
N LYS A 86 24.16 8.40 -8.68
CA LYS A 86 24.00 9.80 -8.29
C LYS A 86 22.81 10.39 -9.05
N MET A 87 21.69 10.57 -8.37
CA MET A 87 20.48 11.18 -8.89
C MET A 87 19.98 12.21 -7.87
N GLU A 88 19.28 13.23 -8.35
CA GLU A 88 18.67 14.26 -7.52
C GLU A 88 17.24 13.85 -7.17
N LEU A 89 16.91 13.77 -5.89
CA LEU A 89 15.55 13.48 -5.46
C LEU A 89 14.66 14.69 -5.75
N ALA A 90 13.65 14.51 -6.60
CA ALA A 90 12.68 15.55 -6.94
C ALA A 90 11.51 15.56 -5.95
N TYR A 91 10.90 14.40 -5.67
CA TYR A 91 9.88 14.27 -4.62
C TYR A 91 9.77 12.83 -4.10
N ARG A 92 9.15 12.70 -2.91
CA ARG A 92 8.85 11.43 -2.26
C ARG A 92 7.38 11.39 -1.84
N ASN A 93 6.74 10.23 -1.96
CA ASN A 93 5.41 9.96 -1.44
C ASN A 93 5.40 8.61 -0.72
N GLU A 94 4.79 8.52 0.47
CA GLU A 94 4.76 7.27 1.23
C GLU A 94 3.71 6.28 0.72
N MET A 95 2.84 6.73 -0.19
CA MET A 95 1.73 5.95 -0.71
C MET A 95 0.80 5.44 0.40
N LYS A 96 0.62 6.22 1.49
CA LYS A 96 -0.38 5.90 2.52
C LYS A 96 -1.77 6.17 1.95
N PRO A 97 -2.78 5.34 2.25
CA PRO A 97 -4.14 5.53 1.76
C PRO A 97 -4.87 6.65 2.52
N THR A 98 -4.29 7.85 2.57
CA THR A 98 -4.89 9.05 3.18
C THR A 98 -5.12 10.14 2.14
N PRO A 99 -6.08 11.05 2.37
CA PRO A 99 -6.33 12.17 1.46
C PRO A 99 -5.09 13.05 1.25
N GLU A 100 -4.33 13.33 2.32
CA GLU A 100 -3.12 14.15 2.26
C GLU A 100 -2.05 13.54 1.34
N ASP A 101 -1.72 12.27 1.55
CA ASP A 101 -0.70 11.57 0.78
C ASP A 101 -1.12 11.44 -0.69
N PHE A 102 -2.40 11.16 -0.96
CA PHE A 102 -2.93 11.08 -2.32
C PHE A 102 -2.93 12.44 -3.05
N ARG A 103 -3.41 13.51 -2.40
CA ARG A 103 -3.42 14.86 -2.99
C ARG A 103 -1.99 15.32 -3.28
N SER A 104 -1.05 15.03 -2.37
CA SER A 104 0.38 15.28 -2.57
C SER A 104 0.93 14.52 -3.78
N PHE A 105 0.56 13.24 -3.93
CA PHE A 105 0.95 12.45 -5.10
C PHE A 105 0.44 13.08 -6.40
N CYS A 106 -0.87 13.33 -6.52
CA CYS A 106 -1.46 13.88 -7.74
C CYS A 106 -0.92 15.28 -8.08
N HIS A 107 -0.67 16.13 -7.08
CA HIS A 107 -0.10 17.45 -7.29
C HIS A 107 1.32 17.37 -7.88
N ASN A 108 2.19 16.55 -7.29
CA ASN A 108 3.60 16.44 -7.71
C ASN A 108 3.78 15.60 -8.99
N ALA A 109 2.87 14.65 -9.23
CA ALA A 109 2.87 13.80 -10.42
C ALA A 109 2.06 14.41 -11.58
N HIS A 110 1.41 15.55 -11.37
CA HIS A 110 0.49 16.18 -12.32
C HIS A 110 -0.59 15.23 -12.84
N CYS A 111 -1.21 14.46 -11.95
CA CYS A 111 -2.27 13.51 -12.29
C CYS A 111 -3.66 14.10 -12.13
N ASP A 112 -4.59 13.65 -12.97
CA ASP A 112 -6.00 13.93 -12.80
C ASP A 112 -6.59 13.02 -11.72
N ILE A 113 -7.56 13.53 -10.98
CA ILE A 113 -8.25 12.76 -9.94
C ILE A 113 -9.53 12.16 -10.52
N SER A 114 -9.63 10.83 -10.53
CA SER A 114 -10.84 10.14 -10.97
C SER A 114 -12.02 10.43 -10.03
N TYR A 115 -13.26 10.39 -10.56
CA TYR A 115 -14.47 10.52 -9.74
C TYR A 115 -14.51 9.54 -8.56
N ARG A 116 -14.04 8.31 -8.79
CA ARG A 116 -13.92 7.29 -7.73
C ARG A 116 -13.03 7.79 -6.60
N ASN A 117 -11.84 8.28 -6.93
CA ASN A 117 -10.88 8.73 -5.92
C ASN A 117 -11.31 10.03 -5.26
N CYS A 118 -12.01 10.93 -5.96
CA CYS A 118 -12.70 12.07 -5.35
C CYS A 118 -13.68 11.63 -4.27
N ASN A 119 -14.54 10.65 -4.56
CA ASN A 119 -15.52 10.16 -3.57
C ASN A 119 -14.82 9.52 -2.36
N ILE A 120 -13.72 8.78 -2.59
CA ILE A 120 -12.93 8.15 -1.51
C ILE A 120 -12.32 9.22 -0.60
N ILE A 121 -11.64 10.23 -1.17
CA ILE A 121 -10.99 11.26 -0.35
C ILE A 121 -11.99 12.14 0.39
N ASP A 122 -13.14 12.45 -0.22
CA ASP A 122 -14.19 13.21 0.45
C ASP A 122 -14.79 12.44 1.62
N ALA A 123 -15.00 11.12 1.46
CA ALA A 123 -15.46 10.26 2.56
C ALA A 123 -14.41 10.15 3.68
N LEU A 124 -13.12 10.02 3.34
CA LEU A 124 -12.03 9.97 4.30
C LEU A 124 -11.87 11.30 5.07
N ASP A 125 -11.96 12.43 4.39
CA ASP A 125 -11.91 13.76 5.02
C ASP A 125 -13.12 14.00 5.93
N ALA A 126 -14.31 13.59 5.49
CA ALA A 126 -15.51 13.63 6.31
C ALA A 126 -15.35 12.78 7.58
N MET A 127 -14.84 11.54 7.46
CA MET A 127 -14.55 10.67 8.61
C MET A 127 -13.58 11.33 9.60
N ALA A 128 -12.48 11.88 9.10
CA ALA A 128 -11.50 12.59 9.95
C ALA A 128 -12.11 13.83 10.61
N GLY A 129 -13.04 14.52 9.93
CA GLY A 129 -13.85 15.59 10.51
C GLY A 129 -14.71 15.12 11.67
N LYS A 130 -15.44 14.01 11.50
CA LYS A 130 -16.28 13.41 12.55
C LYS A 130 -15.46 12.93 13.75
N GLU A 131 -14.30 12.32 13.51
CA GLU A 131 -13.39 11.88 14.57
C GLU A 131 -12.83 13.05 15.39
N ARG A 132 -12.47 14.16 14.73
CA ARG A 132 -12.08 15.40 15.41
C ARG A 132 -13.22 15.96 16.26
N ALA A 133 -14.43 16.02 15.70
CA ALA A 133 -15.61 16.49 16.43
C ALA A 133 -15.89 15.66 17.69
N VAL A 134 -15.86 14.32 17.58
CA VAL A 134 -15.99 13.42 18.75
C VAL A 134 -14.90 13.69 19.78
N SER A 135 -13.64 13.83 19.34
CA SER A 135 -12.51 14.09 20.21
C SER A 135 -12.63 15.43 20.95
N GLU A 136 -13.10 16.47 20.28
CA GLU A 136 -13.31 17.80 20.86
C GLU A 136 -14.49 17.83 21.84
N LEU A 137 -15.62 17.21 21.47
CA LEU A 137 -16.80 17.11 22.32
C LEU A 137 -16.51 16.29 23.59
N SER A 138 -15.73 15.22 23.49
CA SER A 138 -15.35 14.36 24.62
C SER A 138 -14.51 15.08 25.68
N ARG A 139 -13.91 16.24 25.35
CA ARG A 139 -13.17 17.08 26.30
C ARG A 139 -14.05 18.05 27.08
N ARG A 140 -15.32 18.19 26.69
CA ARG A 140 -16.29 19.09 27.34
C ARG A 140 -17.00 18.35 28.48
N THR A 141 -17.70 19.11 29.33
CA THR A 141 -18.60 18.53 30.34
C THR A 141 -19.68 17.70 29.66
N LEU A 142 -19.86 16.45 30.09
CA LEU A 142 -20.84 15.53 29.50
C LEU A 142 -22.28 15.92 29.89
N THR A 143 -22.95 16.70 29.03
CA THR A 143 -24.39 16.93 29.09
C THR A 143 -25.14 15.94 28.18
N PRO A 144 -26.46 15.76 28.34
CA PRO A 144 -27.26 14.94 27.42
C PRO A 144 -27.08 15.34 25.94
N GLU A 145 -27.03 16.64 25.66
CA GLU A 145 -26.87 17.17 24.30
C GLU A 145 -25.48 16.84 23.73
N ILE A 146 -24.43 16.97 24.54
CA ILE A 146 -23.07 16.62 24.11
C ILE A 146 -22.95 15.11 23.87
N ARG A 147 -23.61 14.29 24.69
CA ARG A 147 -23.68 12.84 24.49
C ARG A 147 -24.35 12.49 23.18
N GLU A 148 -25.50 13.10 22.89
CA GLU A 148 -26.23 12.89 21.63
C GLU A 148 -25.38 13.27 20.41
N GLN A 149 -24.68 14.40 20.46
CA GLN A 149 -23.77 14.83 19.39
C GLN A 149 -22.59 13.87 19.19
N ILE A 150 -22.02 13.33 20.26
CA ILE A 150 -20.95 12.32 20.16
C ILE A 150 -21.49 11.05 19.49
N GLU A 151 -22.69 10.61 19.88
CA GLU A 151 -23.34 9.43 19.31
C GLU A 151 -23.71 9.62 17.84
N GLU A 152 -24.21 10.79 17.45
CA GLU A 152 -24.47 11.15 16.05
C GLU A 152 -23.18 11.17 15.22
N ASN A 153 -22.14 11.88 15.66
CA ASN A 153 -20.87 11.93 14.92
C ASN A 153 -20.20 10.55 14.82
N SER A 154 -20.35 9.71 15.84
CA SER A 154 -19.85 8.33 15.81
C SER A 154 -20.62 7.48 14.81
N ARG A 155 -21.95 7.61 14.74
CA ARG A 155 -22.79 6.92 13.75
C ARG A 155 -22.43 7.32 12.32
N ASP A 156 -22.33 8.63 12.05
CA ASP A 156 -21.94 9.15 10.74
C ASP A 156 -20.58 8.61 10.29
N LYS A 157 -19.60 8.60 11.21
CA LYS A 157 -18.26 8.04 10.95
C LYS A 157 -18.34 6.56 10.58
N ASP A 158 -19.14 5.78 11.31
CA ASP A 158 -19.30 4.35 11.04
C ASP A 158 -20.02 4.08 9.72
N GLU A 159 -20.95 4.95 9.30
CA GLU A 159 -21.59 4.88 7.98
C GLU A 159 -20.61 5.19 6.84
N LEU A 160 -19.78 6.22 7.00
CA LEU A 160 -18.73 6.54 6.04
C LEU A 160 -17.70 5.40 5.92
N ASP A 161 -17.30 4.80 7.04
CA ASP A 161 -16.38 3.66 7.06
C ASP A 161 -17.00 2.43 6.36
N LYS A 162 -18.30 2.16 6.57
CA LYS A 162 -19.04 1.12 5.83
C LYS A 162 -19.04 1.41 4.32
N LEU A 163 -19.17 2.67 3.92
CA LEU A 163 -19.15 3.06 2.51
C LEU A 163 -17.79 2.75 1.88
N LEU A 164 -16.69 3.15 2.52
CA LEU A 164 -15.33 2.82 2.08
C LEU A 164 -15.10 1.31 2.00
N LYS A 165 -15.50 0.59 3.05
CA LYS A 165 -15.38 -0.87 3.16
C LYS A 165 -16.17 -1.61 2.08
N ARG A 166 -17.42 -1.23 1.83
CA ARG A 166 -18.35 -2.02 1.01
C ARG A 166 -18.28 -1.67 -0.47
N PHE A 167 -18.27 -0.39 -0.81
CA PHE A 167 -18.37 0.06 -2.20
C PHE A 167 -17.01 0.25 -2.87
N TYR A 168 -16.00 0.64 -2.11
CA TYR A 168 -14.70 1.00 -2.68
C TYR A 168 -13.60 -0.03 -2.40
N ASP A 169 -13.72 -0.82 -1.32
CA ASP A 169 -12.68 -1.75 -0.83
C ASP A 169 -11.33 -1.07 -0.58
N VAL A 170 -11.36 0.11 0.05
CA VAL A 170 -10.16 0.95 0.21
C VAL A 170 -9.11 0.26 1.08
N ARG A 171 -7.86 0.25 0.62
CA ARG A 171 -6.68 -0.18 1.39
C ARG A 171 -6.64 0.56 2.73
N GLY A 172 -6.53 -0.18 3.83
CA GLY A 172 -6.61 0.38 5.19
C GLY A 172 -8.02 0.47 5.77
N HIS A 173 -9.06 0.42 4.94
CA HIS A 173 -10.47 0.41 5.33
C HIS A 173 -11.18 -0.82 4.78
N ARG A 174 -10.57 -2.00 4.88
CA ARG A 174 -11.18 -3.25 4.42
C ARG A 174 -11.88 -3.96 5.56
N THR A 175 -12.91 -4.76 5.24
CA THR A 175 -13.47 -5.69 6.23
C THR A 175 -12.50 -6.84 6.49
N VAL A 176 -12.55 -7.42 7.69
CA VAL A 176 -11.79 -8.64 8.01
C VAL A 176 -12.09 -9.74 7.01
N GLU A 177 -13.36 -9.93 6.65
CA GLU A 177 -13.79 -10.91 5.65
C GLU A 177 -13.03 -10.73 4.31
N ARG A 178 -13.02 -9.51 3.75
CA ARG A 178 -12.34 -9.23 2.48
C ARG A 178 -10.83 -9.40 2.56
N ILE A 179 -10.21 -9.07 3.69
CA ILE A 179 -8.79 -9.32 3.92
C ILE A 179 -8.52 -10.83 3.92
N LEU A 180 -9.29 -11.60 4.71
CA LEU A 180 -9.06 -13.03 4.89
C LEU A 180 -9.38 -13.85 3.64
N SER A 181 -10.39 -13.47 2.86
CA SER A 181 -10.79 -14.14 1.62
C SER A 181 -10.06 -13.62 0.37
N ASP A 182 -9.14 -12.67 0.51
CA ASP A 182 -8.47 -12.04 -0.62
C ASP A 182 -7.76 -13.08 -1.53
N PRO A 183 -7.96 -13.04 -2.86
CA PRO A 183 -7.35 -14.01 -3.77
C PRO A 183 -5.84 -13.81 -3.95
N MET A 184 -5.29 -12.65 -3.59
CA MET A 184 -3.86 -12.39 -3.74
C MET A 184 -3.02 -13.17 -2.73
N ASP A 185 -1.81 -13.57 -3.16
CA ASP A 185 -0.85 -14.29 -2.32
C ASP A 185 -0.55 -13.52 -1.01
N SER A 186 -0.62 -12.19 -1.01
CA SER A 186 -0.38 -11.35 0.17
C SER A 186 -1.21 -10.05 0.18
N VAL A 187 -1.59 -9.60 1.37
CA VAL A 187 -2.28 -8.32 1.64
C VAL A 187 -1.50 -7.54 2.70
N MET A 188 -1.47 -6.22 2.61
CA MET A 188 -0.91 -5.35 3.67
C MET A 188 -2.01 -4.97 4.66
N VAL A 189 -1.74 -5.12 5.95
CA VAL A 189 -2.62 -4.70 7.06
C VAL A 189 -1.74 -4.04 8.12
N ASP A 190 -1.97 -2.76 8.43
CA ASP A 190 -1.19 -1.97 9.39
C ASP A 190 0.34 -2.10 9.23
N GLY A 191 0.81 -2.05 7.98
CA GLY A 191 2.23 -2.19 7.65
C GLY A 191 2.76 -3.63 7.67
N VAL A 192 1.96 -4.60 8.11
CA VAL A 192 2.31 -6.03 8.12
C VAL A 192 1.81 -6.73 6.85
N ARG A 193 2.68 -7.51 6.21
CA ARG A 193 2.30 -8.34 5.06
C ARG A 193 1.76 -9.69 5.51
N LEU A 194 0.47 -9.92 5.29
CA LEU A 194 -0.18 -11.20 5.56
C LEU A 194 -0.30 -12.02 4.28
N PHE A 195 0.39 -13.17 4.26
CA PHE A 195 0.27 -14.14 3.17
C PHE A 195 -0.92 -15.08 3.37
N THR A 196 -1.31 -15.82 2.33
CA THR A 196 -2.43 -16.79 2.41
C THR A 196 -2.36 -17.71 3.64
N PRO A 197 -1.21 -18.33 4.01
CA PRO A 197 -1.15 -19.17 5.21
C PRO A 197 -1.37 -18.40 6.52
N HIS A 198 -0.94 -17.13 6.59
CA HIS A 198 -1.20 -16.26 7.74
C HIS A 198 -2.70 -16.02 7.89
N ARG A 199 -3.37 -15.71 6.78
CA ARG A 199 -4.80 -15.44 6.74
C ARG A 199 -5.64 -16.67 7.08
N GLN A 200 -5.19 -17.87 6.70
CA GLN A 200 -5.84 -19.12 7.11
C GLN A 200 -5.82 -19.35 8.63
N VAL A 201 -4.70 -19.05 9.31
CA VAL A 201 -4.62 -19.12 10.78
C VAL A 201 -5.62 -18.16 11.43
N LEU A 202 -5.67 -16.92 10.92
CA LEU A 202 -6.59 -15.89 11.41
C LEU A 202 -8.05 -16.25 11.15
N GLN A 203 -8.36 -16.81 9.97
CA GLN A 203 -9.69 -17.27 9.59
C GLN A 203 -10.17 -18.44 10.47
N ALA A 204 -9.27 -19.30 10.92
CA ALA A 204 -9.56 -20.35 11.89
C ALA A 204 -9.75 -19.82 13.35
N GLY A 205 -9.65 -18.51 13.57
CA GLY A 205 -9.86 -17.87 14.88
C GLY A 205 -8.66 -17.98 15.84
N HIS A 206 -7.51 -18.43 15.35
CA HIS A 206 -6.29 -18.62 16.13
C HIS A 206 -5.43 -17.36 16.20
N VAL A 207 -4.49 -17.34 17.15
CA VAL A 207 -3.48 -16.29 17.23
C VAL A 207 -2.30 -16.67 16.33
N LEU A 208 -1.89 -15.76 15.46
CA LEU A 208 -0.73 -15.90 14.61
C LEU A 208 0.48 -15.21 15.28
N PHE A 209 1.60 -15.92 15.40
CA PHE A 209 2.89 -15.33 15.72
C PHE A 209 3.65 -14.97 14.43
N LEU A 210 4.22 -13.77 14.40
CA LEU A 210 4.92 -13.18 13.26
C LEU A 210 6.41 -12.95 13.62
N PRO A 211 7.31 -13.89 13.28
CA PRO A 211 8.70 -13.83 13.74
C PRO A 211 9.50 -12.65 13.18
N ALA A 212 9.19 -12.20 11.96
CA ALA A 212 9.86 -11.04 11.37
C ALA A 212 9.48 -9.76 12.13
N GLU A 213 8.19 -9.56 12.39
CA GLU A 213 7.69 -8.43 13.18
C GLU A 213 8.20 -8.49 14.62
N ALA A 214 8.29 -9.67 15.24
CA ALA A 214 8.84 -9.79 16.59
C ALA A 214 10.28 -9.25 16.72
N ARG A 215 11.05 -9.24 15.63
CA ARG A 215 12.40 -8.67 15.57
C ARG A 215 12.37 -7.18 15.19
N ASP A 216 11.64 -6.83 14.14
CA ASP A 216 11.75 -5.52 13.49
C ASP A 216 10.69 -4.51 13.98
N ASN A 217 9.54 -4.99 14.45
CA ASN A 217 8.40 -4.22 14.96
C ASN A 217 7.66 -4.98 16.08
N PRO A 218 8.22 -5.04 17.32
CA PRO A 218 7.73 -5.93 18.36
C PRO A 218 6.26 -5.72 18.77
N SER A 219 5.68 -4.54 18.52
CA SER A 219 4.25 -4.29 18.76
C SER A 219 3.33 -5.10 17.83
N HIS A 220 3.87 -5.71 16.78
CA HIS A 220 3.16 -6.54 15.80
C HIS A 220 3.60 -8.01 15.84
N SER A 221 4.20 -8.45 16.95
CA SER A 221 4.67 -9.83 17.14
C SER A 221 3.56 -10.87 16.99
N TYR A 222 2.32 -10.51 17.36
CA TYR A 222 1.16 -11.39 17.30
C TYR A 222 0.00 -10.71 16.58
N ALA A 223 -0.82 -11.51 15.90
CA ALA A 223 -2.03 -11.05 15.24
C ALA A 223 -3.23 -11.99 15.52
N TRP A 224 -4.43 -11.45 15.68
CA TRP A 224 -5.68 -12.24 15.75
C TRP A 224 -6.89 -11.41 15.31
N VAL A 225 -7.98 -12.08 14.94
CA VAL A 225 -9.28 -11.43 14.70
C VAL A 225 -9.98 -11.18 16.04
N ASN A 226 -10.46 -9.96 16.28
CA ASN A 226 -11.21 -9.62 17.50
C ASN A 226 -12.59 -10.31 17.55
N GLY A 227 -13.21 -10.32 18.74
CA GLY A 227 -14.39 -11.15 19.01
C GLY A 227 -15.64 -10.82 18.17
N ASP A 228 -15.78 -9.57 17.75
CA ASP A 228 -16.85 -9.06 16.88
C ASP A 228 -16.47 -9.09 15.38
N PHE A 229 -15.32 -9.68 15.03
CA PHE A 229 -14.83 -9.80 13.65
C PHE A 229 -14.68 -8.46 12.89
N SER A 230 -14.54 -7.35 13.62
CA SER A 230 -14.45 -6.01 13.02
C SER A 230 -13.02 -5.63 12.59
N ARG A 231 -11.98 -6.22 13.18
CA ARG A 231 -10.58 -5.95 12.83
C ARG A 231 -9.62 -7.11 13.15
N ILE A 232 -8.46 -7.07 12.48
CA ILE A 232 -7.26 -7.81 12.89
C ILE A 232 -6.52 -6.95 13.91
N VAL A 233 -6.21 -7.51 15.07
CA VAL A 233 -5.49 -6.85 16.16
C VAL A 233 -4.04 -7.31 16.13
N PHE A 234 -3.11 -6.36 16.20
CA PHE A 234 -1.69 -6.61 16.39
C PHE A 234 -1.26 -6.28 17.81
N SER A 235 -0.37 -7.08 18.38
CA SER A 235 0.14 -6.87 19.75
C SER A 235 1.52 -7.49 19.95
N LYS A 236 2.24 -6.97 20.96
CA LYS A 236 3.48 -7.57 21.46
C LYS A 236 3.24 -8.88 22.20
N GLU A 237 2.08 -9.04 22.83
CA GLU A 237 1.74 -10.21 23.64
C GLU A 237 0.42 -10.83 23.16
N PRO A 238 0.32 -12.18 23.12
CA PRO A 238 -0.89 -12.86 22.71
C PRO A 238 -1.93 -12.84 23.84
N PRO A 239 -3.23 -12.96 23.52
CA PRO A 239 -4.26 -13.17 24.54
C PRO A 239 -4.05 -14.51 25.25
N ALA A 240 -4.16 -14.52 26.58
CA ALA A 240 -3.80 -15.67 27.44
C ALA A 240 -4.56 -16.98 27.13
N ASN A 241 -5.78 -16.89 26.60
CA ASN A 241 -6.68 -18.03 26.43
C ASN A 241 -6.78 -18.53 24.97
N LYS A 242 -5.83 -18.19 24.10
CA LYS A 242 -5.85 -18.63 22.71
C LYS A 242 -4.58 -19.37 22.32
N GLN A 243 -4.76 -20.43 21.54
CA GLN A 243 -3.65 -21.16 20.96
C GLN A 243 -2.91 -20.28 19.95
N VAL A 244 -1.58 -20.24 20.10
CA VAL A 244 -0.67 -19.52 19.22
C VAL A 244 -0.12 -20.46 18.16
N PHE A 245 -0.22 -20.03 16.91
CA PHE A 245 0.31 -20.73 15.75
C PHE A 245 1.40 -19.90 15.11
N LYS A 246 2.41 -20.60 14.59
CA LYS A 246 3.46 -20.04 13.75
C LYS A 246 3.44 -20.77 12.42
N VAL A 247 3.44 -20.03 11.32
CA VAL A 247 3.61 -20.64 10.00
C VAL A 247 5.03 -21.20 9.91
N LYS A 248 5.17 -22.45 9.46
CA LYS A 248 6.47 -23.15 9.44
C LYS A 248 7.50 -22.33 8.65
N ALA A 249 8.72 -22.26 9.17
CA ALA A 249 9.82 -21.50 8.56
C ALA A 249 10.13 -21.90 7.10
N VAL A 250 9.85 -23.15 6.71
CA VAL A 250 9.99 -23.60 5.31
C VAL A 250 8.97 -22.88 4.40
N ILE A 251 7.74 -22.68 4.90
CA ILE A 251 6.69 -21.94 4.20
C ILE A 251 7.04 -20.45 4.20
N GLU A 252 7.47 -19.87 5.32
CA GLU A 252 7.94 -18.48 5.38
C GLU A 252 9.06 -18.22 4.36
N LYS A 253 10.10 -19.07 4.33
CA LYS A 253 11.17 -18.99 3.32
C LYS A 253 10.66 -19.17 1.90
N ALA A 254 9.63 -19.98 1.67
CA ALA A 254 9.03 -20.15 0.35
C ALA A 254 8.19 -18.93 -0.07
N LEU A 255 7.54 -18.25 0.88
CA LEU A 255 6.81 -17.00 0.67
C LEU A 255 7.78 -15.84 0.40
N ASP A 256 8.89 -15.77 1.14
CA ASP A 256 9.99 -14.86 0.88
C ASP A 256 10.68 -15.19 -0.46
N LYS A 257 10.82 -16.46 -0.82
CA LYS A 257 11.28 -16.83 -2.16
C LYS A 257 10.25 -16.53 -3.24
N LYS A 258 8.94 -16.58 -3.00
CA LYS A 258 7.92 -16.09 -3.95
C LYS A 258 8.04 -14.57 -4.15
N ARG A 259 8.42 -13.83 -3.10
CA ARG A 259 8.89 -12.44 -3.20
C ARG A 259 10.01 -12.35 -4.24
N ASP A 260 10.92 -13.33 -4.31
CA ASP A 260 12.06 -13.36 -5.25
C ASP A 260 11.86 -14.12 -6.57
N VAL A 261 10.85 -14.98 -6.69
CA VAL A 261 10.62 -15.81 -7.89
C VAL A 261 9.67 -15.12 -8.86
N LYS A 262 8.72 -14.30 -8.38
CA LYS A 262 8.15 -13.23 -9.23
C LYS A 262 9.26 -12.27 -9.72
N LYS A 263 10.41 -12.19 -9.02
CA LYS A 263 11.62 -11.46 -9.43
C LYS A 263 12.62 -12.26 -10.30
N LYS A 264 12.36 -13.52 -10.69
CA LYS A 264 13.34 -14.37 -11.44
C LYS A 264 12.80 -15.18 -12.62
N LYS A 265 11.56 -15.01 -13.06
CA LYS A 265 11.09 -15.69 -14.28
C LYS A 265 11.36 -14.87 -15.54
N HIS A 266 12.62 -14.85 -15.96
CA HIS A 266 13.00 -14.94 -17.38
C HIS A 266 14.40 -15.53 -17.49
N THR A 267 14.48 -16.86 -17.44
CA THR A 267 15.49 -17.59 -18.21
C THR A 267 14.72 -18.34 -19.28
N HIS A 268 14.74 -17.82 -20.50
CA HIS A 268 14.35 -18.61 -21.66
C HIS A 268 15.56 -19.38 -22.18
N PRO A 269 15.34 -20.61 -22.69
CA PRO A 269 16.38 -21.44 -23.27
C PRO A 269 16.94 -20.81 -24.54
N LYS A 270 18.22 -21.07 -24.81
CA LYS A 270 18.90 -20.64 -26.03
C LYS A 270 18.21 -21.26 -27.25
N LEU A 271 17.84 -20.40 -28.19
CA LEU A 271 17.67 -20.69 -29.61
C LEU A 271 18.56 -19.72 -30.37
#